data_AF-A0A7J8TA95-F1
#
_entry.id   AF-A0A7J8TA95-F1
#
_cell.length_a   1.000
_cell.length_b   1.000
_cell.length_c   1.000
_cell.angle_alpha   90.00
_cell.angle_beta   90.00
_cell.angle_gamma   90.00
#
_symmetry.space_group_name_H-M   'P 1'
#
loop_
_entity.id
_entity.type
_entity.pdbx_description
1 polymer ?
#
loop_
_entity_poly.entity_id
_entity_poly.type
_entity_poly.pdbx_seq_one_letter_code
_entity_poly.pdbx_strand_id
1 'polypeptide(L)'
;ILLKDLYELDSVERLKVARNSLGQPIGAEARLLAGYLGIIALNVNLLPINYDSWHHMSDSNKNQALENIKKRFALEVSDNDVKKALEKKWRDHKCTLKKEYF
;
A
#
# COMPACT_ATOMS: atom_id res chain seq x y z
N ILE A 1 -10.96 9.21 -11.66
CA ILE A 1 -9.83 9.41 -10.75
C ILE A 1 -8.63 8.66 -11.26
N LEU A 2 -7.57 9.39 -11.56
CA LEU A 2 -6.23 8.89 -11.86
C LEU A 2 -5.39 8.88 -10.57
N LEU A 3 -4.29 8.14 -10.58
CA LEU A 3 -3.42 7.96 -9.42
C LEU A 3 -2.80 9.29 -8.93
N LYS A 4 -2.56 10.22 -9.85
CA LYS A 4 -2.05 11.58 -9.56
C LYS A 4 -3.07 12.41 -8.77
N ASP A 5 -4.36 12.23 -9.04
CA ASP A 5 -5.45 12.95 -8.38
C ASP A 5 -5.55 12.55 -6.90
N LEU A 6 -5.02 11.38 -6.50
CA LEU A 6 -4.97 10.95 -5.09
C LEU A 6 -4.14 11.86 -4.20
N TYR A 7 -3.16 12.56 -4.77
CA TYR A 7 -2.34 13.52 -4.03
C TYR A 7 -3.08 14.83 -3.77
N GLU A 8 -4.02 15.18 -4.66
CA GLU A 8 -4.81 16.41 -4.63
C GLU A 8 -6.12 16.25 -3.85
N LEU A 9 -6.55 15.01 -3.56
CA LEU A 9 -7.68 14.77 -2.67
C LEU A 9 -7.47 15.46 -1.32
N ASP A 10 -8.48 16.20 -0.85
CA ASP A 10 -8.49 16.72 0.50
C ASP A 10 -8.48 15.55 1.49
N SER A 11 -7.82 15.72 2.64
CA SER A 11 -7.74 14.75 3.73
C SER A 11 -9.10 14.30 4.27
N VAL A 12 -10.16 15.05 3.98
CA VAL A 12 -11.53 14.79 4.40
C VAL A 12 -12.25 13.79 3.48
N GLU A 13 -12.00 13.84 2.17
CA GLU A 13 -12.61 12.91 1.22
C GLU A 13 -11.74 11.66 1.05
N ARG A 14 -12.26 10.51 1.51
CA ARG A 14 -11.59 9.22 1.38
C ARG A 14 -12.33 8.35 0.36
N LEU A 15 -11.59 7.73 -0.55
CA LEU A 15 -12.15 6.81 -1.52
C LEU A 15 -12.59 5.53 -0.82
N LYS A 16 -13.89 5.23 -0.90
CA LYS A 16 -14.44 4.02 -0.31
C LYS A 16 -14.03 2.80 -1.12
N VAL A 17 -13.31 1.87 -0.48
CA VAL A 17 -12.96 0.57 -1.07
C VAL A 17 -13.85 -0.48 -0.44
N ALA A 18 -14.85 -0.92 -1.20
CA ALA A 18 -15.77 -1.97 -0.80
C ALA A 18 -15.11 -3.35 -0.89
N ARG A 19 -15.68 -4.32 -0.16
CA ARG A 19 -15.25 -5.73 -0.20
C ARG A 19 -16.36 -6.68 -0.63
N ASN A 20 -16.00 -7.84 -1.17
CA ASN A 20 -16.93 -8.96 -1.36
C ASN A 20 -17.12 -9.78 -0.07
N SER A 21 -17.94 -10.83 -0.13
CA SER A 21 -18.19 -11.75 0.99
C SER A 21 -16.93 -12.48 1.48
N LEU A 22 -15.92 -12.63 0.62
CA LEU A 22 -14.61 -13.20 0.95
C LEU A 22 -13.63 -12.18 1.55
N GLY A 23 -14.05 -10.92 1.72
CA GLY A 23 -13.19 -9.85 2.23
C GLY A 23 -12.21 -9.27 1.22
N GLN A 24 -12.32 -9.63 -0.06
CA GLN A 24 -11.46 -9.10 -1.12
C GLN A 24 -11.99 -7.75 -1.61
N PRO A 25 -11.11 -6.77 -1.90
CA PRO A 25 -11.55 -5.47 -2.40
C PRO A 25 -12.14 -5.60 -3.81
N ILE A 26 -13.23 -4.88 -4.08
CA ILE A 26 -13.94 -4.89 -5.37
C ILE A 26 -14.17 -3.47 -5.90
N GLY A 27 -14.47 -3.35 -7.21
CA GLY A 27 -14.77 -2.07 -7.85
C GLY A 27 -13.54 -1.34 -8.41
N ALA A 28 -13.77 -0.14 -8.94
CA ALA A 28 -12.71 0.67 -9.55
C ALA A 28 -11.72 1.20 -8.50
N GLU A 29 -12.20 1.46 -7.30
CA GLU A 29 -11.46 1.94 -6.14
C GLU A 29 -10.49 0.87 -5.63
N ALA A 30 -10.84 -0.42 -5.74
CA ALA A 30 -9.91 -1.51 -5.45
C ALA A 30 -8.68 -1.49 -6.37
N ARG A 31 -8.88 -1.16 -7.65
CA ARG A 31 -7.77 -1.00 -8.61
C ARG A 31 -6.92 0.22 -8.28
N LEU A 32 -7.53 1.32 -7.86
CA LEU A 32 -6.81 2.52 -7.40
C LEU A 32 -6.00 2.23 -6.14
N LEU A 33 -6.57 1.52 -5.18
CA LEU A 33 -5.86 1.04 -3.99
C LEU A 33 -4.65 0.20 -4.39
N ALA A 34 -4.82 -0.79 -5.29
CA ALA A 34 -3.72 -1.63 -5.74
C ALA A 34 -2.56 -0.85 -6.39
N GLY A 35 -2.89 0.20 -7.16
CA GLY A 35 -1.90 1.12 -7.72
C GLY A 35 -1.19 1.94 -6.64
N TYR A 36 -1.95 2.48 -5.69
CA TYR A 36 -1.41 3.30 -4.60
C TYR A 36 -0.52 2.49 -3.65
N LEU A 37 -0.88 1.23 -3.35
CA LEU A 37 -0.01 0.31 -2.61
C LEU A 37 1.33 0.11 -3.31
N GLY A 38 1.33 0.09 -4.66
CA GLY A 38 2.55 0.10 -5.46
C GLY A 38 3.42 1.31 -5.15
N ILE A 39 2.85 2.53 -5.16
CA ILE A 39 3.61 3.74 -4.85
C ILE A 39 4.16 3.72 -3.42
N ILE A 40 3.33 3.34 -2.43
CA ILE A 40 3.77 3.28 -1.02
C ILE A 40 4.92 2.28 -0.87
N ALA A 41 4.87 1.13 -1.54
CA ALA A 41 5.93 0.13 -1.54
C ALA A 41 7.28 0.63 -2.09
N LEU A 42 7.26 1.62 -2.98
CA LEU A 42 8.46 2.26 -3.54
C LEU A 42 9.01 3.40 -2.67
N ASN A 43 8.25 3.85 -1.67
CA ASN A 43 8.66 4.96 -0.82
C ASN A 43 9.68 4.49 0.22
N VAL A 44 10.97 4.68 -0.07
CA VAL A 44 12.09 4.26 0.79
C VAL A 44 12.12 4.92 2.18
N ASN A 45 11.49 6.08 2.34
CA ASN A 45 11.37 6.74 3.64
C ASN A 45 10.33 6.05 4.55
N LEU A 46 9.27 5.50 3.95
CA LEU A 46 8.24 4.76 4.67
C LEU A 46 8.60 3.27 4.81
N LEU A 47 9.07 2.67 3.72
CA LEU A 47 9.36 1.24 3.60
C LEU A 47 10.79 1.03 3.06
N PRO A 48 11.81 1.17 3.93
CA PRO A 48 13.21 1.04 3.54
C PRO A 48 13.52 -0.34 2.95
N ILE A 49 14.33 -0.38 1.90
CA ILE A 49 14.72 -1.63 1.20
C ILE A 49 15.91 -2.36 1.86
N ASN A 50 16.59 -1.71 2.80
CA ASN A 50 17.76 -2.25 3.51
C ASN A 50 17.40 -3.31 4.56
N TYR A 51 16.13 -3.44 4.95
CA TYR A 51 15.67 -4.56 5.77
C TYR A 51 15.74 -5.86 5.00
N ASP A 52 16.30 -6.92 5.59
CA ASP A 52 16.38 -8.24 4.95
C ASP A 52 15.02 -8.83 4.62
N SER A 53 14.08 -8.76 5.56
CA SER A 53 12.72 -9.29 5.45
C SER A 53 11.69 -8.28 5.94
N TRP A 54 10.46 -8.41 5.45
CA TRP A 54 9.32 -7.62 5.94
C TRP A 54 9.06 -7.86 7.43
N HIS A 55 9.28 -9.08 7.91
CA HIS A 55 9.10 -9.43 9.32
C HIS A 55 10.11 -8.70 10.23
N HIS A 56 11.31 -8.38 9.74
CA HIS A 56 12.32 -7.59 10.47
C HIS A 56 12.07 -6.07 10.41
N MET A 57 11.25 -5.60 9.46
CA MET A 57 10.90 -4.18 9.39
C MET A 57 10.09 -3.78 10.63
N SER A 58 10.38 -2.60 11.19
CA SER A 58 9.71 -2.12 12.40
C SER A 58 8.20 -1.98 12.19
N ASP A 59 7.41 -2.22 13.24
CA ASP A 59 5.97 -2.02 13.17
C ASP A 59 5.61 -0.55 13.01
N SER A 60 6.45 0.38 13.45
CA SER A 60 6.28 1.81 13.21
C SER A 60 6.23 2.13 11.71
N ASN A 61 7.17 1.60 10.92
CA ASN A 61 7.19 1.76 9.47
C ASN A 61 5.91 1.21 8.83
N LYS A 62 5.54 -0.03 9.18
CA LYS A 62 4.34 -0.71 8.65
C LYS A 62 3.06 0.05 9.00
N ASN A 63 2.96 0.55 10.23
CA ASN A 63 1.80 1.30 10.71
C ASN A 63 1.75 2.69 10.05
N GLN A 64 2.87 3.39 9.91
CA GLN A 64 2.91 4.68 9.21
C GLN A 64 2.51 4.52 7.74
N ALA A 65 2.94 3.46 7.07
CA ALA A 65 2.51 3.16 5.70
C ALA A 65 0.99 2.89 5.62
N LEU A 66 0.45 2.11 6.56
CA LEU A 66 -0.99 1.85 6.66
C LEU A 66 -1.79 3.14 6.92
N GLU A 67 -1.33 4.01 7.81
CA GLU A 67 -1.98 5.30 8.06
C GLU A 67 -1.96 6.20 6.83
N ASN A 68 -0.87 6.20 6.05
CA ASN A 68 -0.83 6.91 4.76
C ASN A 68 -1.86 6.38 3.75
N ILE A 69 -2.16 5.08 3.78
CA ILE A 69 -3.22 4.48 2.96
C ILE A 69 -4.60 4.92 3.48
N LYS A 70 -4.84 4.85 4.79
CA LYS A 70 -6.13 5.23 5.41
C LYS A 70 -6.45 6.72 5.29
N LYS A 71 -5.45 7.58 5.11
CA LYS A 71 -5.65 9.00 4.77
C LYS A 71 -6.33 9.21 3.42
N ARG A 72 -6.21 8.26 2.48
CA ARG A 72 -6.74 8.37 1.12
C ARG A 72 -7.92 7.43 0.86
N PHE A 73 -8.01 6.34 1.62
CA PHE A 73 -9.01 5.29 1.41
C PHE A 73 -9.80 4.99 2.68
N ALA A 74 -11.13 4.88 2.53
CA ALA A 74 -12.01 4.31 3.54
C ALA A 74 -12.17 2.81 3.24
N LEU A 75 -11.46 1.98 3.99
CA LEU A 75 -11.28 0.56 3.69
C LEU A 75 -12.30 -0.30 4.43
N GLU A 76 -13.07 -1.11 3.71
CA GLU A 76 -13.87 -2.21 4.31
C GLU A 76 -13.05 -3.52 4.40
N VAL A 77 -11.85 -3.55 3.82
CA VAL A 77 -10.91 -4.67 3.91
C VAL A 77 -10.08 -4.62 5.20
N SER A 78 -9.58 -5.76 5.65
CA SER A 78 -8.81 -5.82 6.90
C SER A 78 -7.42 -5.17 6.74
N ASP A 79 -6.94 -4.55 7.81
CA ASP A 79 -5.57 -4.00 7.85
C ASP A 79 -4.50 -5.06 7.57
N ASN A 80 -4.74 -6.30 8.00
CA ASN A 80 -3.84 -7.42 7.75
C ASN A 80 -3.75 -7.76 6.27
N ASP A 81 -4.87 -7.73 5.53
CA ASP A 81 -4.87 -8.00 4.10
C ASP A 81 -4.18 -6.88 3.32
N VAL A 82 -4.37 -5.63 3.75
CA VAL A 82 -3.67 -4.47 3.18
C VAL A 82 -2.17 -4.58 3.43
N LYS A 83 -1.75 -4.91 4.65
CA LYS A 83 -0.34 -5.13 5.01
C LYS A 83 0.28 -6.28 4.20
N LYS A 84 -0.44 -7.39 4.00
CA LYS A 84 0.02 -8.51 3.14
C LYS A 84 0.19 -8.11 1.69
N ALA A 85 -0.76 -7.36 1.13
CA ALA A 85 -0.67 -6.85 -0.23
C ALA A 85 0.52 -5.88 -0.39
N LEU A 86 0.73 -5.01 0.60
CA LEU A 86 1.83 -4.07 0.65
C LEU A 86 3.19 -4.78 0.77
N GLU A 87 3.28 -5.79 1.64
CA GLU A 87 4.47 -6.65 1.77
C GLU A 87 4.86 -7.27 0.42
N LYS A 88 3.90 -7.82 -0.32
CA LYS A 88 4.16 -8.40 -1.63
C LYS A 88 4.77 -7.36 -2.58
N LYS A 89 4.19 -6.16 -2.64
CA LYS A 89 4.68 -5.07 -3.50
C LYS A 89 6.10 -4.63 -3.10
N TRP A 90 6.38 -4.50 -1.81
CA TRP A 90 7.71 -4.14 -1.31
C TRP A 90 8.75 -5.22 -1.65
N ARG A 91 8.41 -6.50 -1.49
CA ARG A 91 9.28 -7.62 -1.89
C ARG A 91 9.53 -7.64 -3.39
N ASP A 92 8.49 -7.45 -4.21
CA ASP A 92 8.61 -7.40 -5.67
C ASP A 92 9.55 -6.26 -6.10
N HIS A 93 9.43 -5.08 -5.46
CA HIS A 93 10.33 -3.95 -5.69
C HIS A 93 11.78 -4.26 -5.30
N LYS A 94 12.01 -4.79 -4.10
CA LYS A 94 13.35 -5.19 -3.63
C LYS A 94 13.99 -6.23 -4.57
N CYS A 95 13.22 -7.21 -5.02
CA CYS A 95 13.67 -8.21 -6.00
C CYS A 95 14.04 -7.59 -7.35
N THR A 96 13.28 -6.59 -7.80
CA THR A 96 13.55 -5.88 -9.06
C THR A 96 14.87 -5.12 -8.97
N LEU A 97 15.06 -4.32 -7.90
CA LEU A 97 16.32 -3.62 -7.66
C LEU A 97 17.51 -4.57 -7.56
N LYS A 98 17.35 -5.72 -6.90
CA LYS A 98 18.41 -6.73 -6.84
C LYS A 98 18.82 -7.21 -8.24
N LYS A 99 17.87 -7.49 -9.12
CA LYS A 99 18.16 -7.93 -10.49
C LYS A 99 18.80 -6.86 -11.37
N GLU A 100 18.50 -5.60 -11.11
CA GLU A 100 19.00 -4.47 -11.92
C GLU A 100 20.42 -4.05 -11.54
N TYR A 101 20.79 -4.16 -10.26
CA TYR A 101 22.02 -3.57 -9.75
C TYR A 101 23.01 -4.57 -9.11
N PHE A 102 22.66 -5.85 -8.98
CA PHE A 102 23.50 -6.91 -8.40
C PHE A 102 23.47 -8.17 -9.28
#